data_AF-A0A6P7TVN1-F1
#
_entry.id   AF-A0A6P7TVN1-F1
#
_cell.length_a   1.000
_cell.length_b   1.000
_cell.length_c   1.000
_cell.angle_alpha   90.00
_cell.angle_beta   90.00
_cell.angle_gamma   90.00
#
_symmetry.space_group_name_H-M   'P 1'
#
loop_
_entity.id
_entity.type
_entity.pdbx_description
1 polymer ?
#
loop_
_entity_poly.entity_id
_entity_poly.type
_entity_poly.pdbx_seq_one_letter_code
_entity_poly.pdbx_strand_id
1 'polypeptide(L)'
;MTVTALSWNSKYSDLIEVGYGTYDIYNQGEGLILLFSLKNPSYPENIIETTCGVFCLQSSPTRPYIIAVGFFDGSIKVYDVRTKNNTPKYSSEISNKHIESIWKIQWLDEDSNGYMNFASIGAEGKVILWTLVKNELRPSVLLTISRNEYQKNSFDNLNYGEINATYLRHSNLLGI
;
A
#
# COMPACT_ATOMS: atom_id res chain seq x y z
N MET A 1 -15.78 14.36 -2.83
CA MET A 1 -14.63 13.44 -2.84
C MET A 1 -13.65 13.89 -3.91
N THR A 2 -12.35 13.65 -3.71
CA THR A 2 -11.27 13.90 -4.67
C THR A 2 -10.53 12.60 -4.95
N VAL A 3 -9.77 12.53 -6.04
CA VAL A 3 -8.83 11.42 -6.27
C VAL A 3 -7.71 11.53 -5.23
N THR A 4 -7.50 10.49 -4.46
CA THR A 4 -6.54 10.43 -3.37
C THR A 4 -5.54 9.29 -3.52
N ALA A 5 -5.87 8.29 -4.34
CA ALA A 5 -4.98 7.18 -4.68
C ALA A 5 -5.10 6.81 -6.16
N LEU A 6 -3.99 6.37 -6.75
CA LEU A 6 -3.93 5.81 -8.09
C LEU A 6 -2.91 4.68 -8.13
N SER A 7 -3.27 3.57 -8.75
CA SER A 7 -2.37 2.46 -9.06
C SER A 7 -2.65 1.93 -10.46
N TRP A 8 -1.60 1.53 -11.15
CA TRP A 8 -1.73 0.72 -12.35
C TRP A 8 -1.88 -0.75 -11.95
N ASN A 9 -2.63 -1.50 -12.74
CA ASN A 9 -2.68 -2.93 -12.56
C ASN A 9 -1.34 -3.56 -12.99
N SER A 10 -0.83 -4.48 -12.17
CA SER A 10 0.45 -5.14 -12.39
C SER A 10 0.52 -6.01 -13.65
N LYS A 11 -0.64 -6.53 -14.12
CA LYS A 11 -0.72 -7.44 -15.27
C LYS A 11 -1.38 -6.79 -16.49
N TYR A 12 -2.42 -6.00 -16.28
CA TYR A 12 -3.18 -5.36 -17.35
C TYR A 12 -2.75 -3.90 -17.49
N SER A 13 -1.93 -3.61 -18.50
CA SER A 13 -1.38 -2.26 -18.72
C SER A 13 -2.43 -1.21 -19.09
N ASP A 14 -3.65 -1.64 -19.41
CA ASP A 14 -4.79 -0.77 -19.72
C ASP A 14 -5.72 -0.57 -18.52
N LEU A 15 -5.48 -1.22 -17.38
CA LEU A 15 -6.35 -1.14 -16.20
C LEU A 15 -5.74 -0.22 -15.15
N ILE A 16 -6.53 0.77 -14.73
CA ILE A 16 -6.17 1.78 -13.74
C ILE A 16 -7.12 1.64 -12.56
N GLU A 17 -6.56 1.61 -11.36
CA GLU A 17 -7.28 1.56 -10.11
C GLU A 17 -7.21 2.93 -9.44
N VAL A 18 -8.36 3.53 -9.15
CA VAL A 18 -8.47 4.90 -8.62
C VAL A 18 -9.22 4.87 -7.30
N GLY A 19 -8.63 5.47 -6.27
CA GLY A 19 -9.22 5.63 -4.96
C GLY A 19 -9.66 7.07 -4.76
N TYR A 20 -10.86 7.22 -4.20
CA TYR A 20 -11.44 8.50 -3.85
C TYR A 20 -11.63 8.59 -2.34
N GLY A 21 -11.42 9.80 -1.85
CA GLY A 21 -11.60 10.16 -0.45
C GLY A 21 -11.67 11.66 -0.27
N THR A 22 -11.21 12.13 0.88
CA THR A 22 -11.13 13.54 1.24
C THR A 22 -9.89 13.79 2.10
N TYR A 23 -9.18 14.89 1.82
CA TYR A 23 -8.09 15.37 2.68
C TYR A 23 -8.59 16.29 3.80
N ASP A 24 -9.89 16.61 3.82
CA ASP A 24 -10.51 17.32 4.94
C ASP A 24 -10.65 16.39 6.13
N ILE A 25 -9.75 16.54 7.10
CA ILE A 25 -9.69 15.72 8.32
C ILE A 25 -10.94 15.86 9.20
N TYR A 26 -11.70 16.95 9.07
CA TYR A 26 -12.90 17.19 9.88
C TYR A 26 -14.17 16.64 9.22
N ASN A 27 -14.18 16.55 7.90
CA ASN A 27 -15.29 16.05 7.10
C ASN A 27 -14.92 14.73 6.42
N GLN A 28 -14.42 13.78 7.21
CA GLN A 28 -14.16 12.43 6.74
C GLN A 28 -15.48 11.71 6.47
N GLY A 29 -15.63 11.23 5.25
CA GLY A 29 -16.85 10.57 4.79
C GLY A 29 -16.54 9.27 4.06
N GLU A 30 -17.51 8.83 3.27
CA GLU A 30 -17.39 7.67 2.40
C GLU A 30 -16.28 7.86 1.36
N GLY A 31 -15.79 6.73 0.84
CA GLY A 31 -14.84 6.68 -0.25
C GLY A 31 -15.37 5.82 -1.39
N LEU A 32 -14.59 5.79 -2.46
CA LEU A 32 -14.92 5.03 -3.66
C LEU A 32 -13.66 4.44 -4.26
N ILE A 33 -13.74 3.21 -4.76
CA ILE A 33 -12.69 2.60 -5.57
C ILE A 33 -13.28 2.36 -6.95
N LEU A 34 -12.66 2.90 -7.97
CA LEU A 34 -13.05 2.74 -9.37
C LEU A 34 -11.94 2.04 -10.16
N LEU A 35 -12.31 1.05 -10.95
CA LEU A 35 -11.40 0.43 -11.92
C LEU A 35 -11.77 0.93 -13.31
N PHE A 36 -10.85 1.61 -13.99
CA PHE A 36 -11.03 2.10 -15.35
C PHE A 36 -10.16 1.32 -16.32
N SER A 37 -10.72 0.95 -17.48
CA SER A 37 -9.92 0.47 -18.60
C SER A 37 -9.74 1.58 -19.65
N LEU A 38 -8.53 1.70 -20.19
CA LEU A 38 -8.25 2.58 -21.33
C LEU A 38 -9.02 2.19 -22.59
N LYS A 39 -9.58 0.96 -22.66
CA LYS A 39 -10.46 0.53 -23.76
C LYS A 39 -11.84 1.21 -23.69
N ASN A 40 -12.31 1.55 -22.50
CA ASN A 40 -13.58 2.23 -22.27
C ASN A 40 -13.45 3.23 -21.10
N PRO A 41 -12.81 4.38 -21.32
CA PRO A 41 -12.51 5.33 -20.25
C PRO A 41 -13.76 6.06 -19.72
N SER A 42 -14.88 6.01 -20.45
CA SER A 42 -16.11 6.72 -20.07
C SER A 42 -16.85 6.06 -18.89
N TYR A 43 -16.65 4.75 -18.67
CA TYR A 43 -17.34 4.01 -17.62
C TYR A 43 -16.37 3.09 -16.88
N PRO A 44 -16.37 3.10 -15.53
CA PRO A 44 -15.55 2.18 -14.77
C PRO A 44 -16.05 0.74 -14.95
N GLU A 45 -15.13 -0.21 -15.02
CA GLU A 45 -15.42 -1.65 -15.06
C GLU A 45 -15.96 -2.17 -13.72
N ASN A 46 -15.45 -1.61 -12.61
CA ASN A 46 -15.90 -1.92 -11.26
C ASN A 46 -16.01 -0.66 -10.41
N ILE A 47 -17.02 -0.65 -9.55
CA ILE A 47 -17.32 0.42 -8.59
C ILE A 47 -17.45 -0.24 -7.22
N ILE A 48 -16.59 0.11 -6.28
CA ILE A 48 -16.63 -0.39 -4.90
C ILE A 48 -16.79 0.81 -3.97
N GLU A 49 -17.94 0.88 -3.31
CA GLU A 49 -18.21 1.90 -2.29
C GLU A 49 -17.53 1.51 -0.98
N THR A 50 -16.94 2.49 -0.30
CA THR A 50 -16.23 2.28 0.96
C THR A 50 -16.77 3.20 2.04
N THR A 51 -16.82 2.71 3.27
CA THR A 51 -17.31 3.48 4.43
C THR A 51 -16.31 4.53 4.94
N CYS A 52 -15.14 4.63 4.31
CA CYS A 52 -14.05 5.54 4.67
C CYS A 52 -13.28 5.93 3.41
N GLY A 53 -12.67 7.12 3.41
CA GLY A 53 -11.84 7.62 2.32
C GLY A 53 -10.62 6.73 2.05
N VAL A 54 -10.41 6.41 0.77
CA VAL A 54 -9.27 5.59 0.32
C VAL A 54 -8.03 6.47 0.23
N PHE A 55 -6.90 6.07 0.82
CA PHE A 55 -5.67 6.87 0.78
C PHE A 55 -4.54 6.18 0.01
N CYS A 56 -4.57 4.86 -0.07
CA CYS A 56 -3.69 4.11 -0.95
C CYS A 56 -4.36 2.81 -1.38
N LEU A 57 -3.97 2.31 -2.55
CA LEU A 57 -4.41 1.01 -3.06
C LEU A 57 -3.36 0.44 -3.99
N GLN A 58 -3.32 -0.88 -4.12
CA GLN A 58 -2.47 -1.56 -5.10
C GLN A 58 -2.99 -2.98 -5.38
N SER A 59 -3.02 -3.38 -6.65
CA SER A 59 -3.25 -4.78 -7.03
C SER A 59 -2.04 -5.67 -6.81
N SER A 60 -2.33 -6.93 -6.50
CA SER A 60 -1.29 -7.95 -6.35
C SER A 60 -0.63 -8.25 -7.71
N PRO A 61 0.72 -8.33 -7.76
CA PRO A 61 1.46 -8.80 -8.93
C PRO A 61 1.13 -10.24 -9.32
N THR A 62 0.94 -11.12 -8.33
CA THR A 62 0.67 -12.55 -8.57
C THR A 62 -0.81 -12.82 -8.88
N ARG A 63 -1.71 -12.04 -8.28
CA ARG A 63 -3.17 -12.20 -8.43
C ARG A 63 -3.83 -10.84 -8.70
N PRO A 64 -3.82 -10.34 -9.95
CA PRO A 64 -4.20 -8.95 -10.27
C PRO A 64 -5.66 -8.55 -10.01
N TYR A 65 -6.52 -9.53 -9.71
CA TYR A 65 -7.90 -9.32 -9.27
C TYR A 65 -8.03 -9.09 -7.75
N ILE A 66 -6.94 -9.23 -7.00
CA ILE A 66 -6.87 -8.93 -5.57
C ILE A 66 -6.25 -7.55 -5.39
N ILE A 67 -6.95 -6.66 -4.69
CA ILE A 67 -6.51 -5.29 -4.41
C ILE A 67 -6.47 -5.08 -2.91
N ALA A 68 -5.32 -4.65 -2.39
CA ALA A 68 -5.19 -4.19 -1.02
C ALA A 68 -5.40 -2.68 -0.97
N VAL A 69 -6.17 -2.22 0.02
CA VAL A 69 -6.63 -0.83 0.14
C VAL A 69 -6.42 -0.36 1.57
N GLY A 70 -5.79 0.80 1.71
CA GLY A 70 -5.56 1.48 2.98
C GLY A 70 -6.42 2.73 3.09
N PHE A 71 -6.98 2.93 4.28
CA PHE A 71 -7.97 3.97 4.55
C PHE A 71 -7.42 5.06 5.46
N PHE A 72 -8.15 6.18 5.51
CA PHE A 72 -7.85 7.29 6.42
C PHE A 72 -7.86 6.88 7.89
N ASP A 73 -8.77 5.98 8.29
CA ASP A 73 -8.93 5.55 9.69
C ASP A 73 -7.90 4.51 10.13
N GLY A 74 -6.88 4.24 9.33
CA GLY A 74 -5.87 3.22 9.59
C GLY A 74 -6.33 1.78 9.32
N SER A 75 -7.57 1.56 8.87
CA SER A 75 -8.01 0.22 8.48
C SER A 75 -7.40 -0.22 7.15
N ILE A 76 -7.26 -1.52 6.98
CA ILE A 76 -6.89 -2.14 5.71
C ILE A 76 -7.97 -3.12 5.30
N LYS A 77 -8.34 -3.08 4.02
CA LYS A 77 -9.23 -4.07 3.43
C LYS A 77 -8.62 -4.60 2.15
N VAL A 78 -8.89 -5.86 1.88
CA VAL A 78 -8.49 -6.53 0.64
C VAL A 78 -9.74 -6.95 -0.09
N TYR A 79 -9.87 -6.53 -1.34
CA TYR A 79 -11.01 -6.81 -2.19
C TYR A 79 -10.63 -7.81 -3.29
N ASP A 80 -11.56 -8.69 -3.62
CA ASP A 80 -11.51 -9.49 -4.85
C ASP A 80 -12.50 -8.87 -5.83
N VAL A 81 -11.97 -8.17 -6.85
CA VAL A 81 -12.78 -7.37 -7.79
C VAL A 81 -13.69 -8.21 -8.69
N ARG A 82 -13.56 -9.53 -8.66
CA ARG A 82 -14.49 -10.44 -9.35
C ARG A 82 -15.81 -10.59 -8.57
N THR A 83 -15.80 -10.24 -7.28
CA THR A 83 -16.96 -10.32 -6.40
C THR A 83 -17.80 -9.05 -6.52
N LYS A 84 -19.07 -9.18 -6.86
CA LYS A 84 -19.95 -8.03 -7.17
C LYS A 84 -20.63 -7.39 -5.95
N ASN A 85 -20.33 -7.82 -4.72
CA ASN A 85 -21.10 -7.44 -3.53
C ASN A 85 -20.46 -6.31 -2.70
N ASN A 86 -19.42 -5.63 -3.21
CA ASN A 86 -18.65 -4.59 -2.51
C ASN A 86 -18.11 -5.02 -1.12
N THR A 87 -18.13 -6.32 -0.81
CA THR A 87 -17.64 -6.82 0.48
C THR A 87 -16.14 -7.09 0.39
N PRO A 88 -15.36 -6.64 1.39
CA PRO A 88 -13.95 -6.98 1.45
C PRO A 88 -13.80 -8.48 1.74
N LYS A 89 -12.86 -9.12 1.05
CA LYS A 89 -12.48 -10.51 1.30
C LYS A 89 -11.71 -10.65 2.62
N TYR A 90 -10.89 -9.65 2.94
CA TYR A 90 -10.18 -9.53 4.21
C TYR A 90 -10.32 -8.12 4.75
N SER A 91 -10.41 -7.99 6.07
CA SER A 91 -10.39 -6.71 6.77
C SER A 91 -9.44 -6.82 7.96
N SER A 92 -8.67 -5.77 8.22
CA SER A 92 -7.90 -5.64 9.47
C SER A 92 -8.85 -5.65 10.66
N GLU A 93 -8.45 -6.34 11.72
CA GLU A 93 -9.14 -6.28 13.01
C GLU A 93 -8.99 -4.89 13.65
N ILE A 94 -10.00 -4.45 14.39
CA ILE A 94 -10.01 -3.15 15.06
C ILE A 94 -8.82 -3.00 16.02
N SER A 95 -8.44 -4.09 16.71
CA SER A 95 -7.32 -4.11 17.65
C SER A 95 -5.95 -4.05 16.99
N ASN A 96 -5.86 -4.42 15.71
CA ASN A 96 -4.59 -4.70 15.05
C ASN A 96 -4.42 -3.93 13.73
N LYS A 97 -5.04 -2.75 13.62
CA LYS A 97 -4.90 -1.84 12.47
C LYS A 97 -3.88 -0.72 12.72
N HIS A 98 -3.60 0.09 11.70
CA HIS A 98 -2.82 1.31 11.89
C HIS A 98 -3.57 2.29 12.80
N ILE A 99 -2.82 3.11 13.53
CA ILE A 99 -3.41 4.13 14.41
C ILE A 99 -3.85 5.34 13.56
N GLU A 100 -3.08 5.65 12.52
CA GLU A 100 -3.28 6.80 11.64
C GLU A 100 -3.51 6.36 10.18
N SER A 101 -3.78 7.33 9.31
CA SER A 101 -4.01 7.12 7.88
C SER A 101 -2.87 6.38 7.20
N ILE A 102 -3.23 5.49 6.29
CA ILE A 102 -2.28 4.66 5.54
C ILE A 102 -1.90 5.35 4.25
N TRP A 103 -0.60 5.53 4.03
CA TRP A 103 -0.10 6.29 2.87
C TRP A 103 0.40 5.43 1.73
N LYS A 104 0.85 4.20 2.03
CA LYS A 104 1.34 3.29 1.00
C LYS A 104 1.11 1.85 1.40
N ILE A 105 0.80 1.05 0.40
CA ILE A 105 0.80 -0.40 0.42
C ILE A 105 1.75 -0.88 -0.67
N GLN A 106 2.47 -1.97 -0.40
CA GLN A 106 3.37 -2.62 -1.34
C GLN A 106 3.26 -4.14 -1.19
N TRP A 107 2.85 -4.83 -2.26
CA TRP A 107 2.87 -6.29 -2.28
C TRP A 107 4.30 -6.82 -2.27
N LEU A 108 4.49 -7.94 -1.57
CA LEU A 108 5.73 -8.70 -1.46
C LEU A 108 5.54 -10.09 -2.08
N ASP A 109 6.64 -10.82 -2.22
CA ASP A 109 6.59 -12.21 -2.66
C ASP A 109 5.79 -13.09 -1.69
N GLU A 110 5.22 -14.17 -2.23
CA GLU A 110 4.55 -15.17 -1.42
C GLU A 110 5.55 -15.87 -0.49
N ASP A 111 5.11 -16.22 0.72
CA ASP A 111 5.97 -16.92 1.67
C ASP A 111 6.19 -18.39 1.27
N SER A 112 7.00 -19.12 2.03
CA SER A 112 7.25 -20.55 1.80
C SER A 112 6.00 -21.43 1.89
N ASN A 113 4.92 -20.93 2.48
CA ASN A 113 3.64 -21.62 2.61
C ASN A 113 2.65 -21.24 1.49
N GLY A 114 3.05 -20.34 0.56
CA GLY A 114 2.22 -19.82 -0.53
C GLY A 114 1.21 -18.76 -0.09
N TYR A 115 1.38 -18.18 1.10
CA TYR A 115 0.55 -17.05 1.55
C TYR A 115 1.01 -15.76 0.90
N MET A 116 0.05 -14.94 0.51
CA MET A 116 0.32 -13.60 -0.04
C MET A 116 0.67 -12.64 1.09
N ASN A 117 1.63 -11.78 0.83
CA ASN A 117 2.10 -10.79 1.79
C ASN A 117 2.11 -9.39 1.18
N PHE A 118 1.81 -8.39 1.99
CA PHE A 118 2.07 -7.00 1.63
C PHE A 118 2.49 -6.19 2.86
N ALA A 119 3.28 -5.16 2.64
CA ALA A 119 3.60 -4.19 3.68
C ALA A 119 2.75 -2.93 3.51
N SER A 120 2.40 -2.30 4.62
CA SER A 120 1.80 -0.96 4.63
C SER A 120 2.56 -0.03 5.57
N ILE A 121 2.45 1.27 5.31
CA ILE A 121 2.97 2.31 6.19
C ILE A 121 1.88 3.32 6.52
N GLY A 122 1.73 3.60 7.81
CA GLY A 122 0.82 4.62 8.33
C GLY A 122 1.54 5.92 8.70
N ALA A 123 0.79 6.99 8.89
CA ALA A 123 1.34 8.31 9.26
C ALA A 123 2.09 8.28 10.61
N GLU A 124 1.81 7.29 11.46
CA GLU A 124 2.51 7.05 12.72
C GLU A 124 3.94 6.51 12.56
N GLY A 125 4.38 6.21 11.32
CA GLY A 125 5.72 5.72 11.02
C GLY A 125 5.91 4.21 11.21
N LYS A 126 4.86 3.46 11.58
CA LYS A 126 4.93 1.99 11.65
C LYS A 126 4.78 1.39 10.25
N VAL A 127 5.67 0.45 9.93
CA VAL A 127 5.51 -0.44 8.78
C VAL A 127 5.02 -1.80 9.28
N ILE A 128 3.88 -2.24 8.77
CA ILE A 128 3.24 -3.49 9.16
C ILE A 128 3.24 -4.43 7.96
N LEU A 129 3.73 -5.64 8.16
CA LEU A 129 3.55 -6.78 7.26
C LEU A 129 2.20 -7.40 7.51
N TRP A 130 1.47 -7.66 6.43
CA TRP A 130 0.19 -8.33 6.45
C TRP A 130 0.28 -9.63 5.67
N THR A 131 -0.06 -10.73 6.32
CA THR A 131 -0.13 -12.05 5.71
C THR A 131 -1.58 -12.48 5.59
N LEU A 132 -2.00 -12.84 4.37
CA LEU A 132 -3.36 -13.33 4.11
C LEU A 132 -3.41 -14.83 4.41
N VAL A 133 -4.00 -15.21 5.54
CA VAL A 133 -4.09 -16.60 5.98
C VAL A 133 -5.56 -17.03 6.03
N LYS A 134 -5.97 -17.90 5.10
CA LYS A 134 -7.36 -18.38 4.98
C LYS A 134 -8.38 -17.23 4.88
N ASN A 135 -9.01 -16.84 6.00
CA ASN A 135 -10.00 -15.75 6.10
C ASN A 135 -9.55 -14.63 7.05
N GLU A 136 -8.29 -14.63 7.48
CA GLU A 136 -7.72 -13.66 8.41
C GLU A 136 -6.62 -12.85 7.74
N LEU A 137 -6.50 -11.59 8.14
CA LEU A 137 -5.39 -10.72 7.78
C LEU A 137 -4.49 -10.55 9.00
N ARG A 138 -3.32 -11.19 8.99
CA ARG A 138 -2.43 -11.23 10.16
C ARG A 138 -1.38 -10.12 10.09
N PRO A 139 -1.36 -9.18 11.03
CA PRO A 139 -0.34 -8.14 11.09
C PRO A 139 0.91 -8.59 11.84
N SER A 140 2.06 -8.10 11.40
CA SER A 140 3.34 -8.18 12.09
C SER A 140 4.09 -6.86 11.89
N VAL A 141 4.44 -6.16 12.97
CA VAL A 141 5.20 -4.91 12.86
C VAL A 141 6.63 -5.22 12.42
N LEU A 142 7.04 -4.69 11.27
CA LEU A 142 8.39 -4.90 10.73
C LEU A 142 9.37 -3.88 11.28
N LEU A 143 9.01 -2.60 11.24
CA LEU A 143 9.87 -1.51 11.69
C LEU A 143 9.03 -0.29 12.08
N THR A 144 9.61 0.55 12.93
CA THR A 144 9.06 1.87 13.27
C THR A 144 10.05 2.92 12.82
N ILE A 145 9.61 3.84 11.96
CA ILE A 145 10.39 4.96 11.48
C ILE A 145 10.16 6.13 12.42
N SER A 146 11.22 6.56 13.11
CA SER A 146 11.23 7.81 13.86
C SER A 146 12.17 8.81 13.18
N ARG A 147 11.73 10.06 13.07
CA ARG A 147 12.63 11.17 12.72
C ARG A 147 13.51 11.46 13.93
N ASN A 148 14.63 10.75 14.06
CA ASN A 148 15.67 11.19 14.97
C ASN A 148 16.26 12.46 14.38
N GLU A 149 16.37 13.53 15.18
CA GLU A 149 17.19 14.66 14.79
C GLU A 149 18.59 14.12 14.56
N TYR A 150 19.03 14.08 13.30
CA TYR A 150 20.44 13.91 12.99
C TYR A 150 21.14 15.07 13.68
N GLN A 151 21.70 14.84 14.87
CA GLN A 151 22.62 15.79 15.46
C GLN A 151 23.76 15.95 14.46
N LYS A 152 23.79 17.10 13.80
CA LYS A 152 24.85 17.52 12.90
C LYS A 152 26.07 17.91 13.74
N ASN A 153 26.56 16.98 14.55
CA ASN A 153 27.79 17.14 15.31
C ASN A 153 28.82 16.18 14.72
N SER A 154 29.98 16.74 14.36
CA SER A 154 31.19 16.09 13.86
C SER A 154 31.16 15.50 12.44
N PHE A 155 31.00 16.36 11.41
CA PHE A 155 31.68 16.16 10.12
C PHE A 155 32.72 17.25 9.80
N ASP A 156 33.01 18.17 10.73
CA ASP A 156 34.07 19.17 10.56
C ASP A 156 35.48 18.67 10.93
N ASN A 157 35.66 17.37 11.23
CA ASN A 157 36.98 16.80 11.59
C ASN A 157 37.23 15.40 11.01
N LEU A 158 36.88 15.18 9.74
CA LEU A 158 37.44 14.06 8.99
C LEU A 158 38.15 14.61 7.76
N ASN A 159 39.48 14.56 7.82
CA ASN A 159 40.36 14.83 6.69
C ASN A 159 39.84 14.08 5.46
N TYR A 160 39.71 14.78 4.34
CA TYR A 160 39.41 14.19 3.04
C TYR A 160 40.54 13.22 2.67
N GLY A 161 40.37 11.96 3.03
CA GLY A 161 41.29 10.88 2.74
C GLY A 161 40.85 9.65 3.51
N GLU A 162 40.35 8.65 2.78
CA GLU A 162 39.80 7.37 3.28
C GLU A 162 38.36 7.55 3.83
N ILE A 163 37.30 7.02 3.21
CA ILE A 163 37.06 5.60 2.95
C ILE A 163 36.11 5.45 1.75
N ASN A 164 36.44 4.47 0.91
CA ASN A 164 35.84 4.14 -0.37
C ASN A 164 34.44 3.51 -0.26
N ALA A 165 33.69 3.71 -1.35
CA ALA A 165 32.39 3.15 -1.65
C ALA A 165 32.38 1.60 -1.65
N THR A 166 31.59 0.99 -0.76
CA THR A 166 31.39 -0.47 -0.73
C THR A 166 29.93 -0.89 -0.56
N TYR A 167 28.96 -0.06 -0.97
CA TYR A 167 27.54 -0.49 -0.99
C TYR A 167 26.75 -0.15 -2.26
N LEU A 168 27.43 0.22 -3.36
CA LEU A 168 26.80 0.45 -4.67
C LEU A 168 27.23 -0.55 -5.77
N ARG A 169 27.51 -1.79 -5.40
CA ARG A 169 27.73 -2.86 -6.39
C ARG A 169 27.06 -4.13 -5.91
N HIS A 170 25.76 -4.30 -6.15
CA HIS A 170 25.11 -5.60 -6.35
C HIS A 170 23.70 -5.38 -6.93
N SER A 171 23.61 -4.96 -8.20
CA SER A 171 22.46 -5.22 -9.09
C SER A 171 22.57 -4.58 -10.50
N ASN A 172 23.77 -4.48 -11.07
CA ASN A 172 23.90 -4.37 -12.52
C ASN A 172 24.76 -5.54 -12.98
N LEU A 173 24.11 -6.62 -13.41
CA LEU A 173 24.55 -7.62 -14.40
C LEU A 173 23.67 -8.87 -14.27
N LEU A 174 22.65 -8.97 -15.12
CA LEU A 174 22.22 -10.19 -15.82
C LEU A 174 21.16 -9.76 -16.83
N GLY A 175 21.56 -9.69 -18.11
CA GLY A 175 20.69 -9.26 -19.21
C GLY A 175 21.44 -8.88 -20.49
N ILE A 176 22.34 -9.76 -20.96
CA ILE A 176 22.40 -10.14 -22.38
C ILE A 176 22.14 -11.64 -22.41
#